data_AF-A0ABD7V333-F1
#
_entry.id   AF-A0ABD7V333-F1
#
_cell.length_a   1.000
_cell.length_b   1.000
_cell.length_c   1.000
_cell.angle_alpha   90.00
_cell.angle_beta   90.00
_cell.angle_gamma   90.00
#
_symmetry.space_group_name_H-M   'P 1'
#
loop_
_entity.id
_entity.type
_entity.pdbx_description
1 polymer ?
#
loop_
_entity_poly.entity_id
_entity_poly.type
_entity_poly.pdbx_seq_one_letter_code
_entity_poly.pdbx_strand_id
1 'polypeptide(L)'
;MNVRRALCAGLVAASVLVGGAGLVGAEAAAAPATRCVPASTPESEKRLAELTDVSGIKTFDDARTAISNLRKELSTSDNYLGTFPIAFDNILQLVGPSIASGTYDDPEWAEALAVEVVRLYVGNLHEFVTGGTPQAHWAEAFKLTKKCDRSPGRVLLGQIFAHLIVDFPYALENIGTTAEHTRDYYAFGNALVDATPTIVGT
;
A
#
# COMPACT_ATOMS: atom_id res chain seq x y z
N MET A 1 -33.16 51.00 -13.12
CA MET A 1 -33.41 52.32 -12.52
C MET A 1 -33.05 52.26 -11.04
N ASN A 2 -32.12 53.12 -10.62
CA ASN A 2 -31.52 53.21 -9.28
C ASN A 2 -32.38 54.02 -8.31
N VAL A 3 -32.43 53.63 -7.02
CA VAL A 3 -32.37 54.50 -5.81
C VAL A 3 -31.95 53.60 -4.62
N ARG A 4 -30.70 53.57 -4.11
CA ARG A 4 -29.95 54.47 -3.19
C ARG A 4 -30.57 54.74 -1.79
N ARG A 5 -29.99 54.09 -0.77
CA ARG A 5 -29.44 54.60 0.51
C ARG A 5 -30.34 55.41 1.48
N ALA A 6 -30.51 54.97 2.74
CA ALA A 6 -29.66 55.33 3.91
C ALA A 6 -30.36 55.29 5.30
N LEU A 7 -29.54 55.00 6.32
CA LEU A 7 -29.50 55.52 7.71
C LEU A 7 -30.32 54.89 8.87
N CYS A 8 -29.57 54.12 9.67
CA CYS A 8 -29.44 54.04 11.13
C CYS A 8 -30.44 54.74 12.08
N ALA A 9 -31.04 53.95 12.97
CA ALA A 9 -31.24 54.16 14.42
C ALA A 9 -31.85 52.84 14.95
N GLY A 10 -31.60 52.26 16.12
CA GLY A 10 -30.79 52.55 17.29
C GLY A 10 -30.83 51.29 18.19
N LEU A 11 -29.91 51.20 19.15
CA LEU A 11 -29.71 50.11 20.09
C LEU A 11 -30.99 49.70 20.86
N VAL A 12 -31.19 48.39 21.08
CA VAL A 12 -31.40 47.81 22.42
C VAL A 12 -30.77 46.41 22.45
N ALA A 13 -29.76 46.24 23.32
CA ALA A 13 -29.20 44.96 23.68
C ALA A 13 -30.19 44.19 24.56
N ALA A 14 -30.60 43.00 24.11
CA ALA A 14 -31.25 42.01 24.97
C ALA A 14 -30.30 40.82 25.10
N SER A 15 -29.47 40.87 26.15
CA SER A 15 -28.62 39.77 26.59
C SER A 15 -29.51 38.63 27.07
N VAL A 16 -29.87 37.72 26.17
CA VAL A 16 -30.52 36.47 26.57
C VAL A 16 -29.42 35.56 27.13
N LEU A 17 -29.40 35.46 28.46
CA LEU A 17 -28.70 34.42 29.21
C LEU A 17 -29.31 33.07 28.83
N VAL A 18 -28.81 32.45 27.77
CA VAL A 18 -29.04 31.02 27.54
C VAL A 18 -28.05 30.29 28.43
N GLY A 19 -28.58 29.70 29.50
CA GLY A 19 -27.84 28.90 30.45
C GLY A 19 -26.99 27.85 29.75
N GLY A 20 -25.72 27.80 30.14
CA GLY A 20 -24.80 26.74 29.74
C GLY A 20 -25.32 25.40 30.24
N ALA A 21 -26.08 24.72 29.40
CA ALA A 21 -26.11 23.27 29.41
C ALA A 21 -24.73 22.84 28.91
N GLY A 22 -23.83 22.54 29.86
CA GLY A 22 -22.58 21.88 29.56
C GLY A 22 -22.91 20.61 28.78
N LEU A 23 -22.68 20.66 27.47
CA LEU A 23 -22.43 19.47 26.69
C LEU A 23 -21.11 18.93 27.24
N VAL A 24 -21.22 18.11 28.28
CA VAL A 24 -20.18 17.15 28.62
C VAL A 24 -20.08 16.29 27.36
N GLY A 25 -19.21 16.68 26.44
CA GLY A 25 -18.84 15.83 25.33
C GLY A 25 -18.39 14.54 25.98
N ALA A 26 -19.11 13.45 25.71
CA ALA A 26 -18.56 12.14 26.00
C ALA A 26 -17.20 12.14 25.32
N GLU A 27 -16.12 12.13 26.11
CA GLU A 27 -14.80 11.80 25.59
C GLU A 27 -15.01 10.47 24.89
N ALA A 28 -14.97 10.48 23.56
CA ALA A 28 -14.97 9.27 22.78
C ALA A 28 -13.83 8.45 23.38
N ALA A 29 -14.19 7.37 24.07
CA ALA A 29 -13.22 6.50 24.71
C ALA A 29 -12.17 6.20 23.64
N ALA A 30 -10.94 6.65 23.88
CA ALA A 30 -9.86 6.45 22.94
C ALA A 30 -9.88 4.97 22.59
N ALA A 31 -10.08 4.66 21.30
CA ALA A 31 -10.07 3.28 20.84
C ALA A 31 -8.82 2.62 21.44
N PRO A 32 -8.94 1.41 22.01
CA PRO A 32 -7.80 0.75 22.64
C PRO A 32 -6.64 0.82 21.65
N ALA A 33 -5.52 1.38 22.10
CA ALA A 33 -4.35 1.58 21.25
C ALA A 33 -4.11 0.26 20.50
N THR A 34 -4.35 0.26 19.20
CA THR A 34 -4.16 -0.92 18.38
C THR A 34 -2.68 -1.20 18.49
N ARG A 35 -2.30 -2.22 19.26
CA ARG A 35 -0.90 -2.60 19.35
C ARG A 35 -0.67 -3.43 18.12
N CYS A 36 -0.28 -2.78 17.03
CA CYS A 36 0.51 -3.50 16.06
C CYS A 36 1.70 -4.08 16.83
N VAL A 37 1.98 -5.36 16.67
CA VAL A 37 3.04 -6.04 17.39
C VAL A 37 4.27 -5.99 16.49
N PRO A 38 5.22 -5.08 16.73
CA PRO A 38 6.57 -5.27 16.22
C PRO A 38 7.23 -6.29 17.14
N ALA A 39 6.97 -7.57 16.93
CA ALA A 39 7.74 -8.61 17.60
C ALA A 39 7.91 -9.78 16.64
N SER A 40 8.88 -9.62 15.76
CA SER A 40 9.53 -10.77 15.18
C SER A 40 10.26 -11.52 16.31
N THR A 41 10.03 -12.82 16.45
CA THR A 41 10.93 -13.70 17.20
C THR A 41 12.19 -13.95 16.34
N PRO A 42 13.35 -14.31 16.92
CA PRO A 42 14.53 -14.68 16.15
C PRO A 42 14.24 -15.76 15.09
N GLU A 43 13.33 -16.69 15.37
CA GLU A 43 12.89 -17.72 14.43
C GLU A 43 12.11 -17.11 13.26
N SER A 44 11.20 -16.16 13.52
CA SER A 44 10.49 -15.44 12.45
C SER A 44 11.42 -14.52 11.65
N GLU A 45 12.46 -13.93 12.27
CA GLU A 45 13.47 -13.11 11.55
C GLU A 45 14.28 -13.97 10.60
N LYS A 46 14.77 -15.12 11.06
CA LYS A 46 15.46 -16.09 10.20
C LYS A 46 14.55 -16.56 9.06
N ARG A 47 13.29 -16.89 9.37
CA ARG A 47 12.33 -17.33 8.36
C ARG A 47 12.05 -16.23 7.34
N LEU A 48 11.87 -14.99 7.77
CA LEU A 48 11.67 -13.86 6.88
C LEU A 48 12.91 -13.58 6.03
N ALA A 49 14.11 -13.71 6.56
CA ALA A 49 15.35 -13.60 5.79
C ALA A 49 15.41 -14.65 4.66
N GLU A 50 15.02 -15.90 4.95
CA GLU A 50 14.93 -16.97 3.94
C GLU A 50 13.82 -16.70 2.90
N LEU A 51 12.63 -16.27 3.34
CA LEU A 51 11.49 -15.98 2.47
C LEU A 51 11.70 -14.75 1.57
N THR A 52 12.66 -13.89 1.93
CA THR A 52 12.97 -12.67 1.19
C THR A 52 14.23 -12.77 0.34
N ASP A 53 14.82 -13.96 0.21
CA ASP A 53 15.92 -14.17 -0.73
C ASP A 53 15.42 -14.05 -2.19
N VAL A 54 15.81 -12.97 -2.85
CA VAL A 54 15.42 -12.66 -4.23
C VAL A 54 16.09 -13.55 -5.28
N SER A 55 17.13 -14.31 -4.93
CA SER A 55 17.88 -15.15 -5.89
C SER A 55 17.02 -16.28 -6.47
N GLY A 56 15.97 -16.68 -5.76
CA GLY A 56 14.99 -17.69 -6.18
C GLY A 56 13.87 -17.18 -7.08
N ILE A 57 13.69 -15.86 -7.23
CA ILE A 57 12.56 -15.28 -7.96
C ILE A 57 12.95 -15.04 -9.41
N LYS A 58 12.63 -15.99 -10.31
CA LYS A 58 13.02 -15.96 -11.72
C LYS A 58 11.85 -15.98 -12.68
N THR A 59 10.77 -16.67 -12.30
CA THR A 59 9.55 -16.81 -13.08
C THR A 59 8.38 -16.15 -12.35
N PHE A 60 7.27 -15.93 -13.07
CA PHE A 60 6.06 -15.43 -12.42
C PHE A 60 5.54 -16.38 -11.33
N ASP A 61 5.69 -17.70 -11.50
CA ASP A 61 5.30 -18.68 -10.49
C ASP A 61 6.17 -18.61 -9.22
N ASP A 62 7.48 -18.36 -9.38
CA ASP A 62 8.36 -18.10 -8.22
C ASP A 62 7.92 -16.83 -7.49
N ALA A 63 7.59 -15.78 -8.24
CA ALA A 63 7.16 -14.49 -7.71
C ALA A 63 5.84 -14.61 -6.91
N ARG A 64 4.85 -15.31 -7.46
CA ARG A 64 3.60 -15.65 -6.75
C ARG A 64 3.87 -16.45 -5.49
N THR A 65 4.74 -17.45 -5.57
CA THR A 65 5.08 -18.32 -4.44
C THR A 65 5.76 -17.52 -3.32
N ALA A 66 6.69 -16.62 -3.66
CA ALA A 66 7.35 -15.74 -2.71
C ALA A 66 6.34 -14.85 -1.96
N ILE A 67 5.47 -14.15 -2.69
CA ILE A 67 4.46 -13.27 -2.08
C ILE A 67 3.43 -14.07 -1.26
N SER A 68 3.00 -15.24 -1.74
CA SER A 68 2.06 -16.09 -1.01
C SER A 68 2.66 -16.59 0.32
N ASN A 69 3.94 -16.97 0.32
CA ASN A 69 4.63 -17.37 1.54
C ASN A 69 4.80 -16.21 2.51
N LEU A 70 5.14 -15.01 2.02
CA LEU A 70 5.22 -13.80 2.84
C LEU A 70 3.86 -13.43 3.44
N ARG A 71 2.79 -13.51 2.64
CA ARG A 71 1.41 -13.37 3.14
C ARG A 71 1.16 -14.35 4.28
N LYS A 72 1.44 -15.64 4.10
CA LYS A 72 1.21 -16.66 5.12
C LYS A 72 1.96 -16.36 6.43
N GLU A 73 3.21 -15.91 6.32
CA GLU A 73 4.05 -15.59 7.48
C GLU A 73 3.58 -14.31 8.20
N LEU A 74 3.11 -13.31 7.45
CA LEU A 74 2.83 -11.97 7.97
C LEU A 74 1.34 -11.68 8.23
N SER A 75 0.43 -12.61 7.92
CA SER A 75 -1.03 -12.41 8.03
C SER A 75 -1.58 -12.55 9.46
N THR A 76 -1.10 -11.74 10.39
CA THR A 76 -1.75 -11.54 11.69
C THR A 76 -2.34 -10.13 11.78
N SER A 77 -3.47 -9.98 12.48
CA SER A 77 -4.21 -8.70 12.53
C SER A 77 -3.43 -7.55 13.18
N ASP A 78 -2.38 -7.88 13.93
CA ASP A 78 -1.46 -6.96 14.59
C ASP A 78 -0.12 -6.81 13.84
N ASN A 79 0.15 -7.53 12.76
CA ASN A 79 1.38 -7.40 11.98
C ASN A 79 1.18 -6.52 10.75
N TYR A 80 1.48 -5.23 10.92
CA TYR A 80 1.29 -4.25 9.85
C TYR A 80 2.29 -4.40 8.70
N LEU A 81 3.39 -5.14 8.88
CA LEU A 81 4.28 -5.51 7.77
C LEU A 81 3.58 -6.42 6.75
N GLY A 82 2.54 -7.16 7.18
CA GLY A 82 1.75 -8.04 6.31
C GLY A 82 0.72 -7.32 5.43
N THR A 83 0.44 -6.04 5.67
CA THR A 83 -0.59 -5.30 4.91
C THR A 83 -0.35 -5.31 3.40
N PHE A 84 0.90 -5.13 2.95
CA PHE A 84 1.22 -5.15 1.53
C PHE A 84 1.27 -6.55 0.92
N PRO A 85 1.94 -7.57 1.50
CA PRO A 85 1.87 -8.96 1.00
C PRO A 85 0.46 -9.50 0.84
N ILE A 86 -0.46 -9.16 1.76
CA ILE A 86 -1.87 -9.56 1.65
C ILE A 86 -2.51 -8.96 0.40
N ALA A 87 -2.39 -7.64 0.22
CA ALA A 87 -2.94 -6.95 -0.94
C ALA A 87 -2.28 -7.42 -2.24
N PHE A 88 -0.96 -7.58 -2.23
CA PHE A 88 -0.17 -7.92 -3.40
C PHE A 88 -0.43 -9.34 -3.88
N ASP A 89 -0.58 -10.31 -2.97
CA ASP A 89 -0.96 -11.69 -3.30
C ASP A 89 -2.29 -11.73 -4.06
N ASN A 90 -3.28 -10.95 -3.61
CA ASN A 90 -4.58 -10.87 -4.28
C ASN A 90 -4.49 -10.23 -5.67
N ILE A 91 -3.62 -9.22 -5.85
CA ILE A 91 -3.37 -8.61 -7.17
C ILE A 91 -2.71 -9.65 -8.08
N LEU A 92 -1.68 -10.36 -7.62
CA LEU A 92 -0.98 -11.37 -8.42
C LEU A 92 -1.92 -12.51 -8.85
N GLN A 93 -2.90 -12.89 -8.03
CA GLN A 93 -3.95 -13.84 -8.41
C GLN A 93 -4.75 -13.42 -9.65
N LEU A 94 -4.84 -12.12 -9.94
CA LEU A 94 -5.51 -11.57 -11.12
C LEU A 94 -4.55 -11.33 -12.29
N VAL A 95 -3.30 -10.95 -12.02
CA VAL A 95 -2.27 -10.72 -13.04
C VAL A 95 -1.97 -12.01 -13.82
N GLY A 96 -1.85 -13.16 -13.16
CA GLY A 96 -1.57 -14.43 -13.84
C GLY A 96 -2.56 -14.79 -14.94
N PRO A 97 -3.88 -14.83 -14.64
CA PRO A 97 -4.91 -14.98 -15.65
C PRO A 97 -4.84 -13.94 -16.78
N SER A 98 -4.50 -12.68 -16.47
CA SER A 98 -4.35 -11.66 -17.51
C SER A 98 -3.23 -12.01 -18.50
N ILE A 99 -2.08 -12.51 -18.02
CA ILE A 99 -0.94 -12.91 -18.86
C ILE A 99 -1.34 -14.11 -19.73
N ALA A 100 -2.00 -15.10 -19.16
CA ALA A 100 -2.42 -16.31 -19.87
C ALA A 100 -3.58 -16.07 -20.88
N SER A 101 -4.33 -14.98 -20.75
CA SER A 101 -5.52 -14.71 -21.55
C SER A 101 -5.26 -14.20 -22.98
N GLY A 102 -4.00 -13.91 -23.33
CA GLY A 102 -3.66 -13.28 -24.62
C GLY A 102 -4.02 -11.79 -24.68
N THR A 103 -4.16 -11.13 -23.52
CA THR A 103 -4.44 -9.69 -23.43
C THR A 103 -3.26 -8.84 -23.92
N TYR A 104 -2.04 -9.33 -23.76
CA TYR A 104 -0.80 -8.64 -24.12
C TYR A 104 -0.31 -9.06 -25.51
N ASP A 105 0.23 -8.10 -26.28
CA ASP A 105 0.95 -8.38 -27.52
C ASP A 105 2.26 -9.12 -27.23
N ASP A 106 2.94 -8.74 -26.14
CA ASP A 106 4.14 -9.37 -25.60
C ASP A 106 3.86 -9.91 -24.18
N PRO A 107 3.43 -11.18 -24.04
CA PRO A 107 3.21 -11.79 -22.74
C PRO A 107 4.52 -12.02 -21.96
N GLU A 108 5.67 -12.14 -22.63
CA GLU A 108 6.97 -12.28 -21.96
C GLU A 108 7.37 -10.97 -21.28
N TRP A 109 7.11 -9.83 -21.93
CA TRP A 109 7.26 -8.50 -21.31
C TRP A 109 6.37 -8.35 -20.07
N ALA A 110 5.10 -8.76 -20.15
CA ALA A 110 4.17 -8.67 -19.02
C ALA A 110 4.59 -9.56 -17.84
N GLU A 111 5.09 -10.76 -18.12
CA GLU A 111 5.70 -11.64 -17.11
C GLU A 111 6.96 -11.02 -16.51
N ALA A 112 7.89 -10.52 -17.32
CA ALA A 112 9.11 -9.88 -16.86
C ALA A 112 8.81 -8.69 -15.94
N LEU A 113 7.83 -7.85 -16.31
CA LEU A 113 7.38 -6.74 -15.48
C LEU A 113 6.84 -7.23 -14.14
N ALA A 114 5.95 -8.23 -14.14
CA ALA A 114 5.35 -8.78 -12.93
C ALA A 114 6.40 -9.42 -11.99
N VAL A 115 7.41 -10.09 -12.55
CA VAL A 115 8.54 -10.64 -11.78
C VAL A 115 9.39 -9.52 -11.18
N GLU A 116 9.74 -8.50 -11.96
CA GLU A 116 10.65 -7.46 -11.51
C GLU A 116 10.04 -6.58 -10.41
N VAL A 117 8.75 -6.26 -10.49
CA VAL A 117 8.07 -5.54 -9.40
C VAL A 117 8.09 -6.35 -8.09
N VAL A 118 7.90 -7.67 -8.17
CA VAL A 118 8.02 -8.53 -6.98
C VAL A 118 9.46 -8.53 -6.44
N ARG A 119 10.47 -8.63 -7.31
CA ARG A 119 11.89 -8.61 -6.91
C ARG A 119 12.27 -7.31 -6.20
N LEU A 120 11.81 -6.16 -6.70
CA LEU A 120 12.07 -4.86 -6.08
C LEU A 120 11.47 -4.77 -4.68
N TYR A 121 10.22 -5.19 -4.50
CA TYR A 121 9.60 -5.23 -3.17
C TYR A 121 10.32 -6.20 -2.22
N VAL A 122 10.50 -7.45 -2.66
CA VAL A 122 11.07 -8.51 -1.81
C VAL A 122 12.52 -8.19 -1.43
N GLY A 123 13.31 -7.62 -2.34
CA GLY A 123 14.67 -7.19 -2.03
C GLY A 123 14.73 -6.08 -0.99
N ASN A 124 13.83 -5.09 -1.08
CA ASN A 124 13.73 -4.06 -0.04
C ASN A 124 13.26 -4.62 1.30
N LEU A 125 12.33 -5.58 1.29
CA LEU A 125 11.91 -6.27 2.49
C LEU A 125 13.06 -7.08 3.10
N HIS A 126 13.88 -7.74 2.27
CA HIS A 126 15.07 -8.48 2.71
C HIS A 126 16.02 -7.58 3.49
N GLU A 127 16.40 -6.44 2.90
CA GLU A 127 17.24 -5.44 3.56
C GLU A 127 16.62 -4.99 4.90
N PHE A 128 15.30 -4.80 4.95
CA PHE A 128 14.62 -4.35 6.15
C PHE A 128 14.65 -5.41 7.28
N VAL A 129 14.37 -6.68 6.96
CA VAL A 129 14.27 -7.75 7.96
C VAL A 129 15.62 -8.30 8.40
N THR A 130 16.67 -8.13 7.58
CA THR A 130 18.04 -8.53 7.92
C THR A 130 18.87 -7.43 8.58
N GLY A 131 18.29 -6.25 8.78
CA GLY A 131 18.98 -5.09 9.37
C GLY A 131 19.91 -4.35 8.40
N GLY A 132 19.77 -4.60 7.10
CA GLY A 132 20.40 -3.85 6.02
C GLY A 132 19.77 -2.48 5.77
N THR A 133 19.91 -1.98 4.54
CA THR A 133 19.45 -0.63 4.16
C THR A 133 18.52 -0.69 2.95
N PRO A 134 17.19 -0.75 3.17
CA PRO A 134 16.23 -0.61 2.09
C PRO A 134 16.40 0.73 1.37
N GLN A 135 15.97 0.79 0.11
CA GLN A 135 15.86 2.03 -0.62
C GLN A 135 14.94 3.01 0.12
N ALA A 136 15.19 4.32 -0.06
CA ALA A 136 14.62 5.35 0.80
C ALA A 136 13.08 5.35 0.85
N HIS A 137 12.40 5.12 -0.28
CA HIS A 137 10.94 5.06 -0.34
C HIS A 137 10.37 3.89 0.44
N TRP A 138 11.02 2.72 0.39
CA TRP A 138 10.64 1.56 1.19
C TRP A 138 11.00 1.72 2.66
N ALA A 139 12.14 2.33 2.99
CA ALA A 139 12.50 2.62 4.37
C ALA A 139 11.44 3.49 5.07
N GLU A 140 10.91 4.52 4.38
CA GLU A 140 9.81 5.33 4.90
C GLU A 140 8.49 4.55 5.00
N ALA A 141 8.18 3.71 4.00
CA ALA A 141 6.99 2.86 4.04
C ALA A 141 7.03 1.84 5.20
N PHE A 142 8.18 1.19 5.42
CA PHE A 142 8.37 0.25 6.53
C PHE A 142 8.39 0.93 7.90
N LYS A 143 8.78 2.21 8.00
CA LYS A 143 8.61 2.95 9.26
C LYS A 143 7.15 3.08 9.66
N LEU A 144 6.22 3.19 8.70
CA LEU A 144 4.79 3.28 8.98
C LEU A 144 4.23 1.98 9.57
N THR A 145 4.82 0.82 9.29
CA THR A 145 4.37 -0.46 9.87
C THR A 145 4.60 -0.54 11.38
N LYS A 146 5.49 0.31 11.92
CA LYS A 146 5.74 0.45 13.36
C LYS A 146 4.88 1.53 14.03
N LYS A 147 4.05 2.25 13.28
CA LYS A 147 3.19 3.35 13.77
C LYS A 147 1.79 2.83 14.06
N CYS A 148 1.64 2.17 15.21
CA CYS A 148 0.37 1.52 15.55
C CYS A 148 -0.78 2.47 15.89
N ASP A 149 -0.51 3.78 15.96
CA ASP A 149 -1.51 4.85 16.02
C ASP A 149 -2.17 5.12 14.65
N ARG A 150 -1.74 4.43 13.58
CA ARG A 150 -2.24 4.59 12.22
C ARG A 150 -3.12 3.41 11.83
N SER A 151 -4.11 3.67 10.98
CA SER A 151 -4.93 2.60 10.42
C SER A 151 -4.12 1.70 9.49
N PRO A 152 -4.43 0.39 9.39
CA PRO A 152 -3.80 -0.52 8.44
C PRO A 152 -3.85 0.00 7.00
N GLY A 153 -4.97 0.62 6.59
CA GLY A 153 -5.11 1.23 5.27
C GLY A 153 -4.13 2.37 5.01
N ARG A 154 -3.81 3.18 6.04
CA ARG A 154 -2.80 4.25 5.90
C ARG A 154 -1.39 3.67 5.71
N VAL A 155 -1.10 2.55 6.38
CA VAL A 155 0.17 1.82 6.25
C VAL A 155 0.29 1.15 4.88
N LEU A 156 -0.78 0.49 4.42
CA LEU A 156 -0.84 -0.09 3.08
C LEU A 156 -0.62 0.97 1.99
N LEU A 157 -1.30 2.12 2.08
CA LEU A 157 -1.17 3.17 1.07
C LEU A 157 0.26 3.73 0.95
N GLY A 158 1.00 3.79 2.07
CA GLY A 158 2.43 4.16 2.05
C GLY A 158 3.27 3.17 1.23
N GLN A 159 2.98 1.87 1.35
CA GLN A 159 3.67 0.81 0.59
C GLN A 159 3.22 0.80 -0.87
N ILE A 160 1.94 1.02 -1.15
CA ILE A 160 1.43 1.19 -2.53
C ILE A 160 2.13 2.35 -3.24
N PHE A 161 2.35 3.48 -2.56
CA PHE A 161 3.07 4.61 -3.16
C PHE A 161 4.54 4.33 -3.38
N ALA A 162 5.23 3.68 -2.43
CA ALA A 162 6.60 3.22 -2.63
C ALA A 162 6.69 2.33 -3.87
N HIS A 163 5.74 1.41 -4.03
CA HIS A 163 5.74 0.45 -5.11
C HIS A 163 5.35 1.05 -6.48
N LEU A 164 4.23 1.76 -6.58
CA LEU A 164 3.71 2.24 -7.86
C LEU A 164 4.42 3.49 -8.38
N ILE A 165 4.87 4.38 -7.48
CA ILE A 165 5.47 5.65 -7.89
C ILE A 165 6.98 5.51 -8.13
N VAL A 166 7.63 4.59 -7.41
CA VAL A 166 9.09 4.45 -7.45
C VAL A 166 9.54 3.12 -8.03
N ASP A 167 9.10 1.97 -7.47
CA ASP A 167 9.53 0.67 -8.02
C ASP A 167 9.05 0.47 -9.46
N PHE A 168 7.82 0.87 -9.78
CA PHE A 168 7.25 0.58 -11.10
C PHE A 168 8.03 1.23 -12.25
N PRO A 169 8.43 2.53 -12.19
CA PRO A 169 9.38 3.09 -13.15
C PRO A 169 10.72 2.34 -13.22
N TYR A 170 11.30 1.95 -12.08
CA TYR A 170 12.55 1.17 -12.07
C TYR A 170 12.37 -0.21 -12.70
N ALA A 171 11.24 -0.87 -12.48
CA ALA A 171 10.95 -2.16 -13.09
C ALA A 171 10.89 -2.05 -14.62
N LEU A 172 10.23 -1.00 -15.15
CA LEU A 172 10.18 -0.75 -16.58
C LEU A 172 11.57 -0.53 -17.17
N GLU A 173 12.43 0.21 -16.49
CA GLU A 173 13.82 0.42 -16.89
C GLU A 173 14.63 -0.89 -16.85
N ASN A 174 14.53 -1.64 -15.74
CA ASN A 174 15.30 -2.86 -15.51
C ASN A 174 14.99 -3.97 -16.52
N ILE A 175 13.74 -4.09 -16.97
CA ILE A 175 13.35 -5.06 -17.99
C ILE A 175 13.56 -4.55 -19.42
N GLY A 176 14.10 -3.34 -19.60
CA GLY A 176 14.37 -2.77 -20.92
C GLY A 176 13.12 -2.37 -21.69
N THR A 177 12.08 -1.90 -21.00
CA THR A 177 10.83 -1.45 -21.64
C THR A 177 11.10 -0.33 -22.64
N THR A 178 10.68 -0.56 -23.89
CA THR A 178 10.71 0.43 -24.98
C THR A 178 9.32 0.98 -25.29
N ALA A 179 9.25 1.98 -26.17
CA ALA A 179 7.98 2.57 -26.64
C ALA A 179 7.07 1.55 -27.36
N GLU A 180 7.60 0.44 -27.86
CA GLU A 180 6.81 -0.61 -28.53
C GLU A 180 5.83 -1.29 -27.56
N HIS A 181 6.16 -1.36 -26.28
CA HIS A 181 5.31 -1.95 -25.24
C HIS A 181 4.22 -1.02 -24.72
N THR A 182 4.02 0.17 -25.31
CA THR A 182 3.06 1.17 -24.80
C THR A 182 1.65 0.60 -24.65
N ARG A 183 1.21 -0.24 -25.61
CA ARG A 183 -0.12 -0.86 -25.54
C ARG A 183 -0.22 -1.84 -24.36
N ASP A 184 0.79 -2.68 -24.18
CA ASP A 184 0.81 -3.66 -23.09
C ASP A 184 0.96 -3.00 -21.72
N TYR A 185 1.68 -1.88 -21.64
CA TYR A 185 1.70 -1.03 -20.45
C TYR A 185 0.30 -0.56 -20.04
N TYR A 186 -0.51 -0.08 -20.98
CA TYR A 186 -1.89 0.31 -20.69
C TYR A 186 -2.77 -0.89 -20.35
N ALA A 187 -2.58 -2.03 -21.02
CA ALA A 187 -3.31 -3.25 -20.73
C ALA A 187 -3.01 -3.76 -19.30
N PHE A 188 -1.74 -3.73 -18.89
CA PHE A 188 -1.30 -4.09 -17.56
C PHE A 188 -1.88 -3.14 -16.51
N GLY A 189 -1.84 -1.83 -16.79
CA GLY A 189 -2.46 -0.81 -15.94
C GLY A 189 -3.97 -1.02 -15.76
N ASN A 190 -4.70 -1.36 -16.82
CA ASN A 190 -6.13 -1.66 -16.74
C ASN A 190 -6.40 -2.90 -15.87
N ALA A 191 -5.60 -3.96 -16.02
CA ALA A 191 -5.71 -5.15 -15.18
C ALA A 191 -5.49 -4.83 -13.69
N LEU A 192 -4.56 -3.91 -13.37
CA LEU A 192 -4.37 -3.42 -12.00
C LEU A 192 -5.57 -2.60 -11.49
N VAL A 193 -6.18 -1.76 -12.34
CA VAL A 193 -7.39 -1.01 -11.98
C VAL A 193 -8.53 -1.98 -11.67
N ASP A 194 -8.72 -3.02 -12.47
CA ASP A 194 -9.75 -4.04 -12.26
C ASP A 194 -9.53 -4.85 -10.97
N ALA A 195 -8.28 -4.92 -10.48
CA ALA A 195 -7.95 -5.54 -9.20
C ALA A 195 -8.29 -4.67 -7.96
N THR A 196 -8.56 -3.37 -8.15
CA THR A 196 -8.82 -2.41 -7.05
C THR A 196 -9.90 -2.86 -6.07
N PRO A 197 -11.06 -3.42 -6.50
CA PRO A 197 -12.09 -3.89 -5.56
C PRO A 197 -11.57 -4.94 -4.57
N THR A 198 -10.63 -5.78 -5.01
CA THR A 198 -10.01 -6.81 -4.16
C THR A 198 -9.09 -6.20 -3.09
N ILE A 199 -8.45 -5.06 -3.39
CA ILE A 199 -7.61 -4.32 -2.43
C ILE A 199 -8.47 -3.62 -1.37
N VAL A 200 -9.64 -3.11 -1.75
CA VAL A 200 -10.57 -2.45 -0.81
C VAL A 200 -11.28 -3.47 0.10
N GLY A 201 -11.48 -4.70 -0.39
CA GLY A 201 -12.19 -5.75 0.33
C GLY A 201 -11.35 -6.57 1.32
N THR A 202 -10.03 -6.34 1.39
CA THR A 202 -9.09 -7.02 2.32
C THR A 202 -8.93 -6.30 3.63
#